data_AF-A0A838DI22-F1
#
_entry.id   AF-A0A838DI22-F1
#
_cell.length_a   1.000
_cell.length_b   1.000
_cell.length_c   1.000
_cell.angle_alpha   90.00
_cell.angle_beta   90.00
_cell.angle_gamma   90.00
#
_symmetry.space_group_name_H-M   'P 1'
#
loop_
_entity.id
_entity.type
_entity.pdbx_description
1 polymer ?
#
loop_
_entity_poly.entity_id
_entity_poly.type
_entity_poly.pdbx_seq_one_letter_code
_entity_poly.pdbx_strand_id
1 'polypeptide(L)'
;MGVRDLFFSFHYRQLPTDIAKTEEVCVSLLCICYLFHMRHSPMRHNLARLRLFLGIGQKELADVAGCSHDTIRSVELDRLKLSEGLARKISAATGAHFRWLIQNDLNTPIIETRGYRYTKSTYEATQAAKQMGDAWMEILGPDYAASFYGQIRAIISSAAKPKRDVAEVAVWKIAKFLEHCRREFGHDNRLIAETEQFGLRADDSPYLKHRQVEAGVALFRAYDRKRRHEIRKQLAALKGAKGSKQAPTRSKRSR
;
A
#
# COMPACT_ATOMS: atom_id res chain seq x y z
N MET A 1 -0.76 -58.83 47.83
CA MET A 1 -0.89 -57.53 47.14
C MET A 1 -0.76 -57.79 45.64
N GLY A 2 -1.78 -57.83 44.78
CA GLY A 2 -3.19 -57.43 44.86
C GLY A 2 -3.42 -56.11 44.12
N VAL A 3 -3.72 -56.14 42.80
CA VAL A 3 -4.54 -55.25 41.94
C VAL A 3 -4.43 -55.87 40.51
N ARG A 4 -5.32 -56.70 39.95
CA ARG A 4 -6.72 -56.56 39.49
C ARG A 4 -6.98 -55.43 38.48
N ASP A 5 -6.98 -55.83 37.20
CA ASP A 5 -8.02 -55.60 36.17
C ASP A 5 -8.83 -54.30 36.21
N LEU A 6 -8.63 -53.48 35.17
CA LEU A 6 -9.62 -52.53 34.65
C LEU A 6 -9.63 -52.63 33.12
N PHE A 7 -10.13 -53.76 32.63
CA PHE A 7 -10.64 -53.88 31.27
C PHE A 7 -11.99 -53.16 31.21
N PHE A 8 -12.02 -51.99 30.56
CA PHE A 8 -13.26 -51.31 30.23
C PHE A 8 -13.98 -52.11 29.13
N SER A 9 -14.98 -52.89 29.53
CA SER A 9 -15.90 -53.57 28.64
C SER A 9 -16.92 -52.55 28.12
N PHE A 10 -16.68 -52.00 26.93
CA PHE A 10 -17.67 -51.20 26.23
C PHE A 10 -18.62 -52.15 25.50
N HIS A 11 -19.83 -52.30 26.05
CA HIS A 11 -20.93 -52.97 25.38
C HIS A 11 -21.30 -52.21 24.10
N TYR A 12 -20.84 -52.72 22.96
CA TYR A 12 -21.34 -52.35 21.65
C TYR A 12 -22.78 -52.90 21.53
N ARG A 13 -23.77 -52.05 21.80
CA ARG A 13 -25.15 -52.33 21.38
C ARG A 13 -25.16 -52.36 19.86
N GLN A 14 -25.52 -53.51 19.30
CA GLN A 14 -25.80 -53.68 17.89
C GLN A 14 -26.88 -52.68 17.47
N LEU A 15 -26.47 -51.67 16.70
CA LEU A 15 -27.37 -50.81 15.96
C LEU A 15 -27.78 -51.52 14.66
N PRO A 16 -29.04 -51.37 14.22
CA PRO A 16 -29.56 -52.03 13.02
C PRO A 16 -28.83 -51.54 11.76
N THR A 17 -28.28 -52.48 11.01
CA THR A 17 -27.54 -52.30 9.75
C THR A 17 -28.45 -52.02 8.55
N ASP A 18 -29.22 -50.94 8.59
CA ASP A 18 -30.08 -50.57 7.43
C ASP A 18 -30.18 -49.07 7.13
N ILE A 19 -29.25 -48.24 7.64
CA ILE A 19 -29.16 -46.81 7.30
C ILE A 19 -27.71 -46.39 7.00
N ALA A 20 -26.90 -47.30 6.44
CA ALA A 20 -25.48 -47.03 6.14
C ALA A 20 -25.21 -46.68 4.66
N LYS A 21 -26.23 -46.33 3.87
CA LYS A 21 -26.08 -46.00 2.44
C LYS A 21 -26.54 -44.59 2.05
N THR A 22 -27.06 -43.80 2.98
CA THR A 22 -27.61 -42.46 2.69
C THR A 22 -26.73 -41.29 3.17
N GLU A 23 -25.79 -41.51 4.08
CA GLU A 23 -24.94 -40.41 4.58
C GLU A 23 -23.69 -40.13 3.72
N GLU A 24 -23.09 -41.14 3.06
CA GLU A 24 -21.95 -40.93 2.14
C GLU A 24 -22.35 -40.15 0.86
N VAL A 25 -23.62 -40.27 0.45
CA VAL A 25 -24.15 -39.56 -0.72
C VAL A 25 -24.37 -38.07 -0.42
N CYS A 26 -24.70 -37.72 0.83
CA CYS A 26 -24.93 -36.34 1.24
C CYS A 26 -23.64 -35.50 1.31
N VAL A 27 -22.53 -36.05 1.82
CA VAL A 27 -21.24 -35.33 1.84
C VAL A 27 -20.68 -35.16 0.43
N SER A 28 -20.84 -36.19 -0.42
CA SER A 28 -20.41 -36.15 -1.82
C SER A 28 -21.21 -35.14 -2.66
N LEU A 29 -22.54 -35.04 -2.47
CA LEU A 29 -23.37 -34.04 -3.15
C LEU A 29 -23.11 -32.61 -2.65
N LEU A 30 -22.81 -32.41 -1.36
CA LEU A 30 -22.41 -31.09 -0.85
C LEU A 30 -21.07 -30.62 -1.44
N CYS A 31 -20.09 -31.52 -1.63
CA CYS A 31 -18.85 -31.21 -2.34
C CYS A 31 -19.08 -30.86 -3.82
N ILE A 32 -19.97 -31.58 -4.51
CA ILE A 32 -20.32 -31.30 -5.91
C ILE A 32 -21.05 -29.96 -6.02
N CYS A 33 -21.99 -29.65 -5.11
CA CYS A 33 -22.67 -28.35 -5.07
C CYS A 33 -21.70 -27.18 -4.77
N TYR A 34 -20.68 -27.38 -3.92
CA TYR A 34 -19.63 -26.39 -3.68
C TYR A 34 -18.72 -26.17 -4.90
N LEU A 35 -18.42 -27.23 -5.66
CA LEU A 35 -17.62 -27.15 -6.90
C LEU A 35 -18.40 -26.53 -8.07
N PHE A 36 -19.73 -26.71 -8.14
CA PHE A 36 -20.56 -26.20 -9.24
C PHE A 36 -21.07 -24.77 -9.07
N HIS A 37 -20.95 -24.14 -7.89
CA HIS A 37 -21.46 -22.77 -7.69
C HIS A 37 -20.44 -21.64 -7.94
N MET A 38 -19.18 -21.97 -8.21
CA MET A 38 -18.18 -20.99 -8.63
C MET A 38 -18.19 -20.89 -10.15
N ARG A 39 -19.12 -20.11 -10.72
CA ARG A 39 -19.05 -19.72 -12.14
C ARG A 39 -17.70 -19.06 -12.39
N HIS A 40 -16.79 -19.77 -13.04
CA HIS A 40 -15.51 -19.20 -13.45
C HIS A 40 -15.76 -17.98 -14.33
N SER A 41 -15.14 -16.86 -13.93
CA SER A 41 -15.19 -15.62 -14.70
C SER A 41 -14.66 -15.90 -16.11
N PRO A 42 -15.27 -15.35 -17.17
CA PRO A 42 -14.91 -15.64 -18.56
C PRO A 42 -13.51 -15.13 -18.99
N MET A 43 -12.64 -14.76 -18.04
CA MET A 43 -11.25 -14.30 -18.24
C MET A 43 -11.10 -13.22 -19.30
N ARG A 44 -12.13 -12.37 -19.47
CA ARG A 44 -12.16 -11.28 -20.47
C ARG A 44 -11.29 -10.08 -20.08
N HIS A 45 -10.83 -10.04 -18.84
CA HIS A 45 -10.00 -8.96 -18.31
C HIS A 45 -8.73 -9.49 -17.64
N ASN A 46 -7.61 -8.77 -17.77
CA ASN A 46 -6.34 -9.05 -17.10
C ASN A 46 -6.48 -9.11 -15.57
N LEU A 47 -7.45 -8.40 -15.00
CA LEU A 47 -7.79 -8.48 -13.59
C LEU A 47 -8.30 -9.88 -13.18
N ALA A 48 -9.13 -10.52 -14.02
CA ALA A 48 -9.59 -11.89 -13.77
C ALA A 48 -8.42 -12.88 -13.87
N ARG A 49 -7.51 -12.68 -14.84
CA ARG A 49 -6.28 -13.48 -14.98
C ARG A 49 -5.41 -13.37 -13.74
N LEU A 50 -5.19 -12.16 -13.24
CA LEU A 50 -4.42 -11.91 -12.02
C LEU A 50 -5.08 -12.59 -10.81
N ARG A 51 -6.40 -12.42 -10.65
CA ARG A 51 -7.15 -13.02 -9.54
C ARG A 51 -7.03 -14.55 -9.52
N LEU A 52 -7.25 -15.18 -10.67
CA LEU A 52 -7.15 -16.64 -10.80
C LEU A 52 -5.72 -17.12 -10.58
N PHE A 53 -4.72 -16.37 -11.06
CA PHE A 53 -3.31 -16.66 -10.81
C PHE A 53 -2.95 -16.62 -9.31
N LEU A 54 -3.53 -15.68 -8.56
CA LEU A 54 -3.34 -15.57 -7.11
C LEU A 54 -4.16 -16.58 -6.30
N GLY A 55 -5.20 -17.18 -6.89
CA GLY A 55 -6.09 -18.11 -6.20
C GLY A 55 -7.04 -17.46 -5.20
N ILE A 56 -7.31 -16.15 -5.32
CA ILE A 56 -8.16 -15.38 -4.40
C ILE A 56 -9.57 -15.15 -4.96
N GLY A 57 -10.54 -14.96 -4.07
CA GLY A 57 -11.92 -14.67 -4.45
C GLY A 57 -12.12 -13.25 -5.00
N GLN A 58 -13.24 -12.98 -5.69
CA GLN A 58 -13.58 -11.60 -6.11
C GLN A 58 -13.78 -10.68 -4.90
N LYS A 59 -14.39 -11.20 -3.83
CA LYS A 59 -14.59 -10.46 -2.57
C LYS A 59 -13.26 -10.09 -1.92
N GLU A 60 -12.37 -11.08 -1.77
CA GLU A 60 -11.04 -10.87 -1.19
C GLU A 60 -10.21 -9.88 -2.02
N LEU A 61 -10.22 -9.97 -3.35
CA LEU A 61 -9.56 -8.98 -4.20
C LEU A 61 -10.14 -7.57 -4.02
N ALA A 62 -11.46 -7.46 -3.86
CA ALA A 62 -12.13 -6.17 -3.61
C ALA A 62 -11.70 -5.57 -2.26
N ASP A 63 -11.63 -6.40 -1.21
CA ASP A 63 -11.18 -6.00 0.13
C ASP A 63 -9.72 -5.52 0.08
N VAL A 64 -8.82 -6.26 -0.57
CA VAL A 64 -7.40 -5.89 -0.69
C VAL A 64 -7.19 -4.62 -1.53
N ALA A 65 -8.05 -4.40 -2.54
CA ALA A 65 -8.01 -3.20 -3.39
C ALA A 65 -8.75 -1.99 -2.80
N GLY A 66 -9.54 -2.17 -1.74
CA GLY A 66 -10.34 -1.11 -1.12
C GLY A 66 -11.49 -0.61 -2.02
N CYS A 67 -12.18 -1.51 -2.71
CA CYS A 67 -13.34 -1.18 -3.55
C CYS A 67 -14.50 -2.16 -3.34
N SER A 68 -15.67 -1.89 -3.92
CA SER A 68 -16.80 -2.81 -3.82
C SER A 68 -16.60 -4.08 -4.65
N HIS A 69 -17.17 -5.18 -4.18
CA HIS A 69 -17.19 -6.46 -4.91
C HIS A 69 -17.78 -6.32 -6.33
N ASP A 70 -18.88 -5.56 -6.46
CA ASP A 70 -19.53 -5.33 -7.75
C ASP A 70 -18.66 -4.53 -8.73
N THR A 71 -17.76 -3.68 -8.23
CA THR A 71 -16.79 -2.97 -9.07
C THR A 71 -15.82 -3.97 -9.70
N ILE A 72 -15.22 -4.87 -8.91
CA ILE A 72 -14.33 -5.93 -9.44
C ILE A 72 -15.07 -6.79 -10.45
N ARG A 73 -16.28 -7.24 -10.12
CA ARG A 73 -17.11 -8.05 -11.02
C ARG A 73 -17.42 -7.32 -12.34
N SER A 74 -17.77 -6.03 -12.28
CA SER A 74 -18.09 -5.24 -13.47
C SER A 74 -16.87 -5.02 -14.36
N VAL A 75 -15.69 -4.82 -13.77
CA VAL A 75 -14.42 -4.74 -14.50
C VAL A 75 -14.07 -6.08 -15.15
N GLU A 76 -14.19 -7.19 -14.43
CA GLU A 76 -13.89 -8.52 -15.00
C GLU A 76 -14.81 -8.93 -16.16
N LEU A 77 -16.07 -8.47 -16.13
CA LEU A 77 -17.05 -8.70 -17.18
C LEU A 77 -16.96 -7.68 -18.32
N ASP A 78 -15.99 -6.76 -18.28
CA ASP A 78 -15.80 -5.67 -19.24
C ASP A 78 -17.03 -4.74 -19.36
N ARG A 79 -17.83 -4.66 -18.29
CA ARG A 79 -18.98 -3.74 -18.19
C ARG A 79 -18.55 -2.37 -17.69
N LEU A 80 -17.40 -2.30 -17.01
CA LEU A 80 -16.82 -1.07 -16.46
C LEU A 80 -15.34 -1.01 -16.84
N LYS A 81 -14.94 0.07 -17.51
CA LYS A 81 -13.53 0.32 -17.81
C LYS A 81 -12.75 0.57 -16.52
N LEU A 82 -11.65 -0.14 -16.32
CA LEU A 82 -10.78 0.04 -15.16
C LEU A 82 -10.15 1.44 -15.18
N SER A 83 -10.44 2.24 -14.15
CA SER A 83 -9.85 3.58 -13.98
C SER A 83 -8.39 3.49 -13.55
N GLU A 84 -7.59 4.51 -13.86
CA GLU A 84 -6.18 4.54 -13.47
C GLU A 84 -6.00 4.52 -11.95
N GLY A 85 -6.85 5.25 -11.21
CA GLY A 85 -6.81 5.27 -9.74
C GLY A 85 -7.06 3.88 -9.14
N LEU A 86 -8.08 3.16 -9.62
CA LEU A 86 -8.36 1.81 -9.15
C LEU A 86 -7.26 0.82 -9.58
N ALA A 87 -6.74 0.93 -10.80
CA ALA A 87 -5.59 0.13 -11.24
C ALA A 87 -4.35 0.35 -10.37
N ARG A 88 -4.08 1.58 -9.93
CA ARG A 88 -2.99 1.89 -9.00
C ARG A 88 -3.23 1.31 -7.61
N LYS A 89 -4.47 1.34 -7.10
CA LYS A 89 -4.83 0.68 -5.83
C LYS A 89 -4.60 -0.83 -5.91
N ILE A 90 -5.08 -1.47 -6.98
CA ILE A 90 -4.86 -2.90 -7.24
C ILE A 90 -3.36 -3.20 -7.41
N SER A 91 -2.63 -2.34 -8.11
CA SER A 91 -1.18 -2.47 -8.31
C SER A 91 -0.40 -2.36 -6.99
N ALA A 92 -0.72 -1.40 -6.15
CA ALA A 92 -0.14 -1.26 -4.81
C ALA A 92 -0.51 -2.43 -3.88
N ALA A 93 -1.70 -3.01 -4.09
CA ALA A 93 -2.15 -4.19 -3.39
C ALA A 93 -1.43 -5.47 -3.80
N THR A 94 -1.27 -5.69 -5.09
CA THR A 94 -0.87 -7.00 -5.62
C THR A 94 0.57 -7.02 -6.11
N GLY A 95 1.17 -5.87 -6.41
CA GLY A 95 2.46 -5.76 -7.08
C GLY A 95 2.38 -5.95 -8.59
N ALA A 96 1.18 -6.15 -9.16
CA ALA A 96 0.98 -6.21 -10.60
C ALA A 96 1.13 -4.83 -11.23
N HIS A 97 1.60 -4.75 -12.47
CA HIS A 97 1.83 -3.48 -13.15
C HIS A 97 0.50 -2.80 -13.51
N PHE A 98 0.27 -1.57 -13.04
CA PHE A 98 -1.02 -0.88 -13.28
C PHE A 98 -1.34 -0.66 -14.77
N ARG A 99 -0.35 -0.36 -15.62
CA ARG A 99 -0.60 -0.18 -17.07
C ARG A 99 -1.00 -1.50 -17.75
N TRP A 100 -0.47 -2.62 -17.27
CA TRP A 100 -0.83 -3.94 -17.80
C TRP A 100 -2.29 -4.27 -17.47
N LEU A 101 -2.77 -3.87 -16.28
CA LEU A 101 -4.17 -3.99 -15.90
C LEU A 101 -5.08 -3.15 -16.79
N ILE A 102 -4.68 -1.91 -17.12
CA ILE A 102 -5.50 -0.97 -17.91
C ILE A 102 -5.51 -1.32 -19.40
N GLN A 103 -4.37 -1.73 -19.96
CA GLN A 103 -4.25 -2.06 -21.39
C GLN A 103 -5.08 -3.28 -21.78
N ASN A 104 -5.33 -4.17 -20.82
CA ASN A 104 -6.13 -5.38 -20.99
C ASN A 104 -5.71 -6.27 -22.19
N ASP A 105 -4.42 -6.31 -22.53
CA ASP A 105 -3.92 -7.22 -23.55
C ASP A 105 -3.81 -8.64 -22.98
N LEU A 106 -4.73 -9.52 -23.38
CA LEU A 106 -4.83 -10.90 -22.89
C LEU A 106 -3.67 -11.80 -23.37
N ASN A 107 -2.95 -11.39 -24.42
CA ASN A 107 -1.80 -12.14 -24.96
C ASN A 107 -0.51 -11.86 -24.18
N THR A 108 -0.46 -10.75 -23.44
CA THR A 108 0.71 -10.42 -22.63
C THR A 108 0.77 -11.31 -21.37
N PRO A 109 1.98 -11.75 -20.95
CA PRO A 109 2.15 -12.39 -19.65
C PRO A 109 1.83 -11.39 -18.53
N ILE A 110 1.52 -11.90 -17.33
CA ILE A 110 1.32 -11.04 -16.15
C ILE A 110 2.67 -10.37 -15.81
N ILE A 111 2.66 -9.05 -15.63
CA ILE A 111 3.85 -8.23 -15.41
C ILE A 111 3.78 -7.56 -14.02
N GLU A 112 4.90 -7.52 -13.29
CA GLU A 112 5.02 -6.78 -12.03
C GLU A 112 5.36 -5.29 -12.23
N THR A 113 5.31 -4.51 -11.16
CA THR A 113 5.56 -3.05 -11.17
C THR A 113 6.87 -2.60 -11.82
N ARG A 114 7.91 -3.46 -11.84
CA ARG A 114 9.21 -3.15 -12.47
C ARG A 114 9.33 -3.60 -13.93
N GLY A 115 8.30 -4.21 -14.50
CA GLY A 115 8.31 -4.72 -15.87
C GLY A 115 8.75 -6.18 -16.03
N TYR A 116 9.12 -6.86 -14.94
CA TYR A 116 9.45 -8.29 -14.98
C TYR A 116 8.19 -9.17 -14.96
N ARG A 117 8.36 -10.46 -15.28
CA ARG A 117 7.28 -11.44 -15.19
C ARG A 117 6.81 -11.57 -13.75
N TYR A 118 5.50 -11.49 -13.56
CA TYR A 118 4.88 -11.56 -12.25
C TYR A 118 4.91 -12.99 -11.68
N THR A 119 5.17 -13.12 -10.38
CA THR A 119 5.22 -14.39 -9.67
C THR A 119 4.41 -14.33 -8.37
N LYS A 120 4.07 -15.50 -7.80
CA LYS A 120 3.44 -15.55 -6.47
C LYS A 120 4.33 -14.92 -5.38
N SER A 121 5.65 -15.09 -5.50
CA SER A 121 6.61 -14.44 -4.60
C SER A 121 6.53 -12.91 -4.66
N THR A 122 6.26 -12.32 -5.83
CA THR A 122 6.01 -10.88 -5.96
C THR A 122 4.80 -10.44 -5.13
N TYR A 123 3.71 -11.21 -5.16
CA TYR A 123 2.52 -10.93 -4.36
C TYR A 123 2.83 -10.98 -2.87
N GLU A 124 3.46 -12.06 -2.40
CA GLU A 124 3.81 -12.26 -0.99
C GLU A 124 4.77 -11.17 -0.50
N ALA A 125 5.79 -10.81 -1.30
CA ALA A 125 6.68 -9.71 -1.00
C ALA A 125 5.97 -8.36 -0.94
N THR A 126 4.95 -8.14 -1.80
CA THR A 126 4.15 -6.90 -1.77
C THR A 126 3.26 -6.84 -0.53
N GLN A 127 2.64 -7.96 -0.14
CA GLN A 127 1.83 -8.05 1.08
C GLN A 127 2.70 -7.88 2.35
N ALA A 128 3.88 -8.49 2.38
CA ALA A 128 4.85 -8.27 3.46
C ALA A 128 5.35 -6.81 3.49
N ALA A 129 5.62 -6.22 2.31
CA ALA A 129 6.05 -4.83 2.22
C ALA A 129 4.95 -3.85 2.63
N LYS A 130 3.66 -4.17 2.48
CA LYS A 130 2.57 -3.36 3.05
C LYS A 130 2.68 -3.27 4.57
N GLN A 131 2.97 -4.39 5.23
CA GLN A 131 3.17 -4.41 6.69
C GLN A 131 4.43 -3.61 7.10
N MET A 132 5.46 -3.59 6.26
CA MET A 132 6.65 -2.76 6.47
C MET A 132 6.47 -1.29 6.02
N GLY A 133 5.48 -1.01 5.18
CA GLY A 133 5.30 0.28 4.50
C GLY A 133 5.09 1.43 5.48
N ASP A 134 4.46 1.14 6.61
CA ASP A 134 4.29 2.07 7.71
C ASP A 134 5.66 2.55 8.25
N ALA A 135 6.61 1.64 8.41
CA ALA A 135 7.95 1.95 8.91
C ALA A 135 8.81 2.71 7.88
N TRP A 136 8.69 2.39 6.59
CA TRP A 136 9.43 3.11 5.54
C TRP A 136 8.90 4.54 5.35
N MET A 137 7.59 4.75 5.47
CA MET A 137 6.98 6.08 5.40
C MET A 137 7.30 6.93 6.64
N GLU A 138 7.51 6.34 7.82
CA GLU A 138 8.06 7.07 8.97
C GLU A 138 9.47 7.61 8.70
N ILE A 139 10.30 6.85 7.98
CA ILE A 139 11.68 7.24 7.67
C ILE A 139 11.72 8.27 6.53
N LEU A 140 11.02 8.00 5.43
CA LEU A 140 11.11 8.80 4.20
C LEU A 140 10.07 9.91 4.10
N GLY A 141 8.98 9.84 4.87
CA GLY A 141 7.90 10.84 4.86
C GLY A 141 8.42 12.27 5.00
N PRO A 142 9.31 12.57 5.96
CA PRO A 142 9.89 13.91 6.09
C PRO A 142 10.73 14.36 4.87
N ASP A 143 11.50 13.45 4.26
CA ASP A 143 12.30 13.75 3.06
C ASP A 143 11.38 14.07 1.86
N TYR A 144 10.30 13.30 1.67
CA TYR A 144 9.28 13.57 0.65
C TYR A 144 8.54 14.89 0.92
N ALA A 145 8.15 15.16 2.17
CA ALA A 145 7.48 16.41 2.54
C ALA A 145 8.36 17.63 2.23
N ALA A 146 9.67 17.55 2.54
CA ALA A 146 10.63 18.60 2.20
C ALA A 146 10.77 18.79 0.68
N SER A 147 10.81 17.71 -0.09
CA SER A 147 10.84 17.74 -1.56
C SER A 147 9.59 18.41 -2.14
N PHE A 148 8.40 18.01 -1.69
CA PHE A 148 7.14 18.61 -2.15
C PHE A 148 7.03 20.09 -1.79
N TYR A 149 7.45 20.47 -0.58
CA TYR A 149 7.52 21.88 -0.18
C TYR A 149 8.41 22.69 -1.12
N GLY A 150 9.60 22.18 -1.46
CA GLY A 150 10.52 22.81 -2.41
C GLY A 150 9.89 23.00 -3.79
N GLN A 151 9.21 21.98 -4.31
CA GLN A 151 8.51 22.04 -5.60
C GLN A 151 7.36 23.05 -5.60
N ILE A 152 6.51 23.02 -4.56
CA ILE A 152 5.39 23.97 -4.39
C ILE A 152 5.93 25.41 -4.36
N ARG A 153 6.99 25.67 -3.59
CA ARG A 153 7.62 26.99 -3.52
C ARG A 153 8.15 27.43 -4.89
N ALA A 154 8.83 26.55 -5.61
CA ALA A 154 9.36 26.84 -6.95
C ALA A 154 8.23 27.18 -7.95
N ILE A 155 7.13 26.44 -7.92
CA ILE A 155 5.94 26.69 -8.75
C ILE A 155 5.36 28.08 -8.45
N ILE A 156 5.11 28.39 -7.18
CA ILE A 156 4.52 29.69 -6.76
C ILE A 156 5.47 30.83 -7.12
N SER A 157 6.77 30.73 -6.82
CA SER A 157 7.76 31.75 -7.18
C SER A 157 7.86 31.96 -8.69
N SER A 158 7.71 30.90 -9.50
CA SER A 158 7.69 31.06 -10.95
C SER A 158 6.39 31.70 -11.46
N ALA A 159 5.27 31.46 -10.80
CA ALA A 159 3.96 32.01 -11.15
C ALA A 159 3.84 33.50 -10.79
N ALA A 160 4.54 33.94 -9.73
CA ALA A 160 4.60 35.33 -9.26
C ALA A 160 5.55 36.24 -10.05
N LYS A 161 6.20 35.75 -11.11
CA LYS A 161 7.07 36.58 -11.94
C LYS A 161 6.22 37.64 -12.67
N PRO A 162 6.70 38.90 -12.83
CA PRO A 162 5.91 40.00 -13.39
C PRO A 162 5.31 39.75 -14.78
N LYS A 163 5.90 38.85 -15.57
CA LYS A 163 5.44 38.53 -16.94
C LYS A 163 4.37 37.43 -17.00
N ARG A 164 4.02 36.79 -15.89
CA ARG A 164 3.04 35.69 -15.86
C ARG A 164 1.80 36.05 -15.04
N ASP A 165 1.99 36.66 -13.87
CA ASP A 165 0.92 37.13 -12.98
C ASP A 165 -0.23 36.11 -12.74
N VAL A 166 0.12 34.84 -12.56
CA VAL A 166 -0.83 33.73 -12.31
C VAL A 166 -0.58 33.05 -10.96
N ALA A 167 0.04 33.76 -10.03
CA ALA A 167 0.37 33.24 -8.70
C ALA A 167 -0.88 32.78 -7.94
N GLU A 168 -1.96 33.57 -8.00
CA GLU A 168 -3.23 33.25 -7.34
C GLU A 168 -3.84 31.95 -7.89
N VAL A 169 -3.86 31.79 -9.21
CA VAL A 169 -4.36 30.56 -9.87
C VAL A 169 -3.52 29.35 -9.45
N ALA A 170 -2.20 29.48 -9.35
CA ALA A 170 -1.32 28.41 -8.91
C ALA A 170 -1.59 28.02 -7.44
N VAL A 171 -1.73 29.03 -6.55
CA VAL A 171 -2.06 28.82 -5.13
C VAL A 171 -3.41 28.12 -4.98
N TRP A 172 -4.44 28.56 -5.71
CA TRP A 172 -5.76 27.94 -5.70
C TRP A 172 -5.72 26.47 -6.16
N LYS A 173 -5.02 26.16 -7.27
CA LYS A 173 -4.89 24.77 -7.76
C LYS A 173 -4.20 23.86 -6.75
N ILE A 174 -3.12 24.34 -6.13
CA ILE A 174 -2.40 23.60 -5.10
C ILE A 174 -3.28 23.38 -3.87
N ALA A 175 -4.01 24.42 -3.43
CA ALA A 175 -4.94 24.31 -2.30
C ALA A 175 -6.04 23.27 -2.56
N LYS A 176 -6.66 23.28 -3.75
CA LYS A 176 -7.66 22.27 -4.14
C LYS A 176 -7.09 20.85 -4.18
N PHE A 177 -5.88 20.69 -4.69
CA PHE A 177 -5.18 19.40 -4.68
C PHE A 177 -4.93 18.91 -3.25
N LEU A 178 -4.38 19.76 -2.38
CA LEU A 178 -4.13 19.41 -0.99
C LEU A 178 -5.41 19.08 -0.22
N GLU A 179 -6.50 19.80 -0.48
CA GLU A 179 -7.82 19.50 0.12
C GLU A 179 -8.35 18.15 -0.35
N HIS A 180 -8.15 17.78 -1.62
CA HIS A 180 -8.51 16.46 -2.11
C HIS A 180 -7.72 15.37 -1.38
N CYS A 181 -6.39 15.53 -1.26
CA CYS A 181 -5.55 14.62 -0.49
C CYS A 181 -5.98 14.53 0.98
N ARG A 182 -6.33 15.66 1.61
CA ARG A 182 -6.80 15.71 3.00
C ARG A 182 -8.07 14.88 3.20
N ARG A 183 -9.00 14.95 2.25
CA ARG A 183 -10.25 14.17 2.29
C ARG A 183 -10.02 12.68 2.04
N GLU A 184 -9.11 12.34 1.12
CA GLU A 184 -8.84 10.94 0.78
C GLU A 184 -8.01 10.22 1.84
N PHE A 185 -7.00 10.88 2.40
CA PHE A 185 -6.00 10.24 3.27
C PHE A 185 -6.09 10.66 4.75
N GLY A 186 -6.95 11.62 5.08
CA GLY A 186 -7.00 12.23 6.40
C GLY A 186 -5.86 13.23 6.64
N HIS A 187 -5.75 13.71 7.89
CA HIS A 187 -4.73 14.67 8.33
C HIS A 187 -4.62 14.69 9.85
N ASP A 188 -3.54 15.29 10.36
CA ASP A 188 -3.39 15.55 11.79
C ASP A 188 -4.26 16.74 12.22
N ASN A 189 -5.35 16.44 12.94
CA ASN A 189 -6.31 17.40 13.47
C ASN A 189 -5.69 18.44 14.42
N ARG A 190 -4.47 18.20 14.94
CA ARG A 190 -3.73 19.15 15.78
C ARG A 190 -3.14 20.30 14.96
N LEU A 191 -2.83 20.04 13.69
CA LEU A 191 -2.19 20.99 12.77
C LEU A 191 -3.21 21.74 11.91
N ILE A 192 -4.22 21.01 11.42
CA ILE A 192 -5.31 21.53 10.59
C ILE A 192 -6.59 20.97 11.20
N ALA A 193 -7.53 21.80 11.64
CA ALA A 193 -8.75 21.28 12.27
C ALA A 193 -9.69 20.63 11.22
N GLU A 194 -10.51 19.66 11.64
CA GLU A 194 -11.36 18.87 10.75
C GLU A 194 -12.33 19.74 9.92
N THR A 195 -12.88 20.77 10.54
CA THR A 195 -13.78 21.77 9.94
C THR A 195 -13.04 22.86 9.15
N GLU A 196 -11.70 22.91 9.20
CA GLU A 196 -10.91 23.85 8.43
C GLU A 196 -10.80 23.39 6.98
N GLN A 197 -11.75 23.81 6.16
CA GLN A 197 -11.50 23.93 4.74
C GLN A 197 -10.52 25.09 4.50
N PHE A 198 -9.78 25.08 3.39
CA PHE A 198 -9.10 26.29 2.91
C PHE A 198 -10.14 27.41 2.86
N GLY A 199 -10.10 28.31 3.84
CA GLY A 199 -11.04 29.42 3.93
C GLY A 199 -10.85 30.26 2.68
N LEU A 200 -11.90 30.41 1.88
CA LEU A 200 -11.86 31.30 0.74
C LEU A 200 -12.12 32.72 1.26
N ARG A 201 -11.36 33.69 0.77
CA ARG A 201 -11.71 35.10 0.90
C ARG A 201 -12.98 35.39 0.07
N ALA A 202 -13.51 36.60 0.20
CA ALA A 202 -14.68 37.04 -0.58
C ALA A 202 -14.44 36.99 -2.11
N ASP A 203 -13.19 36.91 -2.54
CA ASP A 203 -12.74 36.80 -3.93
C ASP A 203 -12.37 35.35 -4.34
N ASP A 204 -12.75 34.35 -3.55
CA ASP A 204 -12.41 32.94 -3.75
C ASP A 204 -10.92 32.59 -3.67
N SER A 205 -10.06 33.50 -3.18
CA SER A 205 -8.65 33.21 -2.95
C SER A 205 -8.41 32.50 -1.60
N PRO A 206 -7.48 31.52 -1.51
CA PRO A 206 -7.25 30.81 -0.24
C PRO A 206 -6.62 31.72 0.83
N TYR A 207 -7.21 31.77 2.02
CA TYR A 207 -6.64 32.44 3.19
C TYR A 207 -5.65 31.52 3.92
N LEU A 208 -4.40 31.96 4.03
CA LEU A 208 -3.40 31.29 4.87
C LEU A 208 -3.69 31.60 6.34
N LYS A 209 -4.03 30.57 7.11
CA LYS A 209 -4.15 30.70 8.57
C LYS A 209 -2.75 30.75 9.18
N HIS A 210 -2.48 31.80 9.95
CA HIS A 210 -1.17 32.02 10.59
C HIS A 210 -0.69 30.77 11.34
N ARG A 211 -1.58 30.16 12.13
CA ARG A 211 -1.32 28.90 12.85
C ARG A 211 -0.80 27.77 11.96
N GLN A 212 -1.37 27.57 10.78
CA GLN A 212 -0.95 26.50 9.86
C GLN A 212 0.46 26.77 9.31
N VAL A 213 0.75 28.05 8.98
CA VAL A 213 2.07 28.48 8.54
C VAL A 213 3.10 28.24 9.65
N GLU A 214 2.81 28.69 10.87
CA GLU A 214 3.69 28.51 12.02
C GLU A 214 3.95 27.03 12.34
N ALA A 215 2.89 26.22 12.35
CA ALA A 215 3.00 24.78 12.60
C ALA A 215 3.84 24.08 11.51
N GLY A 216 3.61 24.41 10.23
CA GLY A 216 4.41 23.89 9.13
C GLY A 216 5.89 24.29 9.22
N VAL A 217 6.17 25.56 9.52
CA VAL A 217 7.55 26.05 9.73
C VAL A 217 8.22 25.37 10.92
N ALA A 218 7.49 25.18 12.03
CA ALA A 218 8.00 24.50 13.21
C ALA A 218 8.38 23.05 12.93
N LEU A 219 7.51 22.30 12.23
CA LEU A 219 7.77 20.93 11.79
C LEU A 219 9.01 20.85 10.88
N PHE A 220 9.10 21.74 9.89
CA PHE A 220 10.23 21.77 8.97
C PHE A 220 11.55 22.05 9.70
N ARG A 221 11.56 23.03 10.62
CA ARG A 221 12.74 23.33 11.44
C ARG A 221 13.14 22.17 12.34
N ALA A 222 12.18 21.47 12.94
CA ALA A 222 12.45 20.29 13.76
C ALA A 222 13.10 19.17 12.93
N TYR A 223 12.55 18.90 11.75
CA TYR A 223 13.11 17.93 10.80
C TYR A 223 14.53 18.31 10.35
N ASP A 224 14.76 19.56 9.91
CA ASP A 224 16.08 20.03 9.47
C ASP A 224 17.14 19.88 10.58
N ARG A 225 16.79 20.21 11.83
CA ARG A 225 17.70 19.98 12.97
C ARG A 225 18.05 18.49 13.14
N LYS A 226 17.06 17.61 13.12
CA LYS A 226 17.25 16.15 13.24
C LYS A 226 18.13 15.62 12.11
N ARG A 227 17.82 15.99 10.86
CA ARG A 227 18.56 15.55 9.68
C ARG A 227 20.01 16.02 9.69
N ARG A 228 20.27 17.28 10.04
CA ARG A 228 21.65 17.81 10.19
C ARG A 228 22.43 17.06 11.26
N HIS A 229 21.78 16.72 12.38
CA HIS A 229 22.41 15.93 13.43
C HIS A 229 22.81 14.53 12.93
N GLU A 230 21.90 13.84 12.23
CA GLU A 230 22.17 12.52 11.65
C GLU A 230 23.30 12.55 10.62
N ILE A 231 23.30 13.53 9.71
CA ILE A 231 24.36 13.71 8.71
C ILE A 231 25.71 13.92 9.41
N ARG A 232 25.77 14.77 10.44
CA ARG A 232 27.01 14.99 11.21
C ARG A 232 27.50 13.71 11.88
N LYS A 233 26.58 12.93 12.48
CA LYS A 233 26.90 11.63 13.10
C LYS A 233 27.47 10.63 12.08
N GLN A 234 26.85 10.52 10.91
CA GLN A 234 27.31 9.66 9.82
C GLN A 234 28.70 10.08 9.31
N LEU A 235 28.92 11.38 9.10
CA LEU A 235 30.22 11.92 8.68
C LEU A 235 31.31 11.66 9.72
N ALA A 236 31.01 11.77 11.01
CA ALA A 236 31.96 11.46 12.09
C ALA A 236 32.32 9.96 12.10
N ALA A 237 31.34 9.07 11.97
CA ALA A 237 31.57 7.62 11.89
C ALA A 237 32.46 7.23 10.69
N LEU A 238 32.21 7.83 9.52
CA LEU A 238 33.03 7.62 8.32
C LEU A 238 34.46 8.11 8.49
N LYS A 239 34.67 9.24 9.18
CA LYS A 239 36.02 9.75 9.49
C LYS A 239 36.75 8.83 10.47
N GLY A 240 36.08 8.35 11.52
CA GLY A 240 36.64 7.39 12.48
C GLY A 240 37.05 6.07 11.83
N ALA A 241 36.22 5.53 10.93
CA ALA A 241 36.52 4.29 10.20
C ALA A 241 37.69 4.42 9.21
N LYS A 242 37.95 5.63 8.68
CA LYS A 242 39.13 5.90 7.83
C LYS A 242 40.41 6.07 8.64
N GLY A 243 40.34 6.69 9.82
CA GLY A 243 41.49 6.86 10.72
C GLY A 243 42.05 5.55 11.26
N SER A 244 41.22 4.53 11.50
CA SER A 244 41.67 3.22 12.00
C SER A 244 42.37 2.35 10.94
N LYS A 245 42.14 2.59 9.64
CA LYS A 245 42.78 1.85 8.54
C LYS A 245 44.16 2.40 8.14
N GLN A 246 44.61 3.51 8.71
CA GLN A 246 45.86 4.20 8.33
C GLN A 246 47.00 4.10 9.36
N ALA A 247 46.96 3.16 10.31
CA ALA A 247 48.10 2.87 11.19
C ALA A 247 48.91 1.67 10.66
N PRO A 248 49.90 1.85 9.75
CA PRO A 248 50.84 0.78 9.44
C PRO A 248 51.81 0.61 10.62
N THR A 249 51.93 -0.64 11.01
CA THR A 249 52.93 -1.24 11.89
C THR A 249 54.31 -0.60 11.69
N ARG A 250 54.69 0.29 12.61
CA ARG A 250 56.07 0.77 12.72
C ARG A 250 56.91 -0.37 13.32
N SER A 251 57.35 -1.27 12.45
CA SER A 251 58.34 -2.31 12.75
C SER A 251 59.58 -1.64 13.36
N LYS A 252 59.79 -1.89 14.66
CA LYS A 252 61.03 -1.53 15.36
C LYS A 252 62.14 -2.44 14.81
N ARG A 253 63.00 -1.89 13.96
CA ARG A 253 64.32 -2.49 13.66
C ARG A 253 65.19 -2.35 14.92
N SER A 254 65.42 -3.47 15.61
CA SER A 254 66.47 -3.62 16.61
C SER A 254 67.84 -3.58 15.93
N ARG A 255 68.74 -2.76 16.46
CA ARG A 255 70.19 -2.92 16.33
C ARG A 255 70.71 -3.35 17.69
#